data_AF-A0A9E5V202-F1
#
_entry.id   AF-A0A9E5V202-F1
#
_cell.length_a   1.000
_cell.length_b   1.000
_cell.length_c   1.000
_cell.angle_alpha   90.00
_cell.angle_beta   90.00
_cell.angle_gamma   90.00
#
_symmetry.space_group_name_H-M   'P 1'
#
loop_
_entity.id
_entity.type
_entity.pdbx_description
1 polymer ?
#
loop_
_entity_poly.entity_id
_entity_poly.type
_entity_poly.pdbx_seq_one_letter_code
_entity_poly.pdbx_strand_id
1 'polypeptide(L)'
;MPLENSFKLSDLRTFDNQAYGDVTVRGSHSPSLELDFRALPDDQFSPGNTMTLRYSYGPQINPLTSLVEVELDNVVVAGKRLTSISGGNRETLKVTLPEDRIKPNSRIQVNFRLDPRERRSCSRVTDQQLWSTIHADSEFKLNRQQVVRLPDLELLRAGYPFAAPQDLSSTAIALPENPTQSDLLLLLEVSERLGRLSRAASVKLDVYRASKLPVEQRDSRHIIAIGTESQFPLSEAFEQGDGFALRDLFSRHWGQKQIQTLPDQEGLVRQIISPWNPERVMLVLSAQTEVGLQQVRDLLSQDNLFFQLEGDTVLIAANEPDPSPYDPNAYSLEFLQQSSQRQLASANLSSRIAAVLRGNWFVLAPGIVAASLVLYGVIQLYLKRLTGQE
;
A
#
# COMPACT_ATOMS: atom_id res chain seq x y z
N MET A 1 -1.10 -9.54 2.13
CA MET A 1 -1.42 -10.80 1.42
C MET A 1 -0.14 -11.54 1.03
N PRO A 2 -0.19 -12.84 0.68
CA PRO A 2 0.93 -13.57 0.05
C PRO A 2 1.34 -12.90 -1.28
N LEU A 3 2.61 -13.05 -1.68
CA LEU A 3 3.15 -12.50 -2.94
C LEU A 3 2.67 -13.25 -4.19
N GLU A 4 2.32 -14.53 -4.06
CA GLU A 4 1.82 -15.33 -5.17
C GLU A 4 0.38 -14.96 -5.56
N ASN A 5 0.10 -14.98 -6.86
CA ASN A 5 -1.22 -14.67 -7.41
C ASN A 5 -2.27 -15.75 -7.12
N SER A 6 -1.84 -16.94 -6.69
CA SER A 6 -2.73 -18.03 -6.29
C SER A 6 -2.33 -18.50 -4.90
N PHE A 7 -3.26 -18.46 -3.94
CA PHE A 7 -2.99 -18.86 -2.56
C PHE A 7 -4.27 -19.36 -1.88
N LYS A 8 -4.14 -20.01 -0.73
CA LYS A 8 -5.25 -20.51 0.09
C LYS A 8 -5.54 -19.57 1.25
N LEU A 9 -6.73 -19.72 1.84
CA LEU A 9 -7.09 -19.01 3.08
C LEU A 9 -6.08 -19.29 4.20
N SER A 10 -5.57 -20.52 4.31
CA SER A 10 -4.50 -20.88 5.26
C SER A 10 -3.20 -20.10 5.11
N ASP A 11 -2.94 -19.51 3.94
CA ASP A 11 -1.74 -18.72 3.67
C ASP A 11 -1.90 -17.26 4.16
N LEU A 12 -3.12 -16.85 4.50
CA LEU A 12 -3.39 -15.58 5.17
C LEU A 12 -3.04 -15.67 6.65
N ARG A 13 -2.87 -14.49 7.25
CA ARG A 13 -2.56 -14.34 8.68
C ARG A 13 -3.71 -13.63 9.37
N THR A 14 -4.14 -14.19 10.49
CA THR A 14 -5.06 -13.57 11.43
C THR A 14 -4.42 -12.35 12.10
N PHE A 15 -5.20 -11.60 12.89
CA PHE A 15 -4.69 -10.44 13.62
C PHE A 15 -3.55 -10.78 14.59
N ASP A 16 -3.61 -11.95 15.21
CA ASP A 16 -2.58 -12.52 16.09
C ASP A 16 -1.45 -13.24 15.33
N ASN A 17 -1.34 -13.02 14.01
CA ASN A 17 -0.30 -13.54 13.12
C ASN A 17 -0.26 -15.08 13.01
N GLN A 18 -1.40 -15.74 13.20
CA GLN A 18 -1.54 -17.18 13.00
C GLN A 18 -2.11 -17.49 11.61
N ALA A 19 -1.87 -18.71 11.11
CA ALA A 19 -2.51 -19.16 9.88
C ALA A 19 -4.02 -19.37 10.10
N TYR A 20 -4.86 -19.01 9.12
CA TYR A 20 -6.28 -19.33 9.20
C TYR A 20 -6.50 -20.85 9.12
N GLY A 21 -7.23 -21.40 10.09
CA GLY A 21 -7.76 -22.76 10.07
C GLY A 21 -9.21 -22.81 9.56
N ASP A 22 -9.84 -23.98 9.68
CA ASP A 22 -11.29 -24.10 9.47
C ASP A 22 -12.02 -23.30 10.56
N VAL A 23 -12.97 -22.46 10.16
CA VAL A 23 -13.72 -21.59 11.09
C VAL A 23 -15.19 -21.95 11.04
N THR A 24 -15.72 -22.41 12.18
CA THR A 24 -17.14 -22.71 12.35
C THR A 24 -17.85 -21.56 13.05
N VAL A 25 -18.90 -21.04 12.42
CA VAL A 25 -19.86 -20.11 13.03
C VAL A 25 -21.14 -20.86 13.40
N ARG A 26 -21.85 -20.37 14.43
CA ARG A 26 -23.10 -20.97 14.93
C ARG A 26 -24.16 -19.92 15.17
N GLY A 27 -25.43 -20.32 15.10
CA GLY A 27 -26.57 -19.46 15.36
C GLY A 27 -27.14 -18.79 14.10
N SER A 28 -28.36 -18.28 14.22
CA SER A 28 -29.01 -17.49 13.15
C SER A 28 -28.44 -16.07 13.03
N HIS A 29 -27.82 -15.58 14.10
CA HIS A 29 -27.12 -14.30 14.17
C HIS A 29 -25.61 -14.52 14.32
N SER A 30 -25.06 -15.52 13.61
CA SER A 30 -23.63 -15.76 13.62
C SER A 30 -22.86 -14.50 13.22
N PRO A 31 -21.74 -14.18 13.89
CA PRO A 31 -20.89 -13.07 13.46
C PRO A 31 -20.36 -13.31 12.05
N SER A 32 -20.13 -12.23 11.31
CA SER A 32 -19.44 -12.29 10.03
C SER A 32 -18.01 -12.80 10.24
N LEU A 33 -17.53 -13.66 9.35
CA LEU A 33 -16.10 -13.97 9.32
C LEU A 33 -15.39 -12.88 8.52
N GLU A 34 -14.58 -12.08 9.20
CA GLU A 34 -13.74 -11.06 8.58
C GLU A 34 -12.37 -11.63 8.20
N LEU A 35 -12.04 -11.50 6.92
CA LEU A 35 -10.75 -11.86 6.35
C LEU A 35 -9.98 -10.58 6.01
N ASP A 36 -8.79 -10.45 6.60
CA ASP A 36 -7.87 -9.31 6.40
C ASP A 36 -7.26 -9.39 4.97
N PHE A 37 -8.01 -8.94 3.95
CA PHE A 37 -7.64 -9.00 2.53
C PHE A 37 -6.90 -7.73 2.08
N ARG A 38 -5.70 -7.53 2.62
CA ARG A 38 -4.92 -6.30 2.41
C ARG A 38 -4.01 -6.41 1.19
N ALA A 39 -4.34 -5.67 0.13
CA ALA A 39 -3.49 -5.50 -1.04
C ALA A 39 -2.23 -4.73 -0.71
N LEU A 40 -1.16 -5.00 -1.46
CA LEU A 40 0.00 -4.12 -1.40
C LEU A 40 -0.35 -2.79 -2.11
N PRO A 41 0.15 -1.63 -1.63
CA PRO A 41 -0.15 -0.36 -2.27
C PRO A 41 0.35 -0.23 -3.72
N ASP A 42 1.31 -1.07 -4.12
CA ASP A 42 1.78 -1.21 -5.49
C ASP A 42 1.08 -2.31 -6.30
N ASP A 43 0.11 -3.03 -5.72
CA ASP A 43 -0.67 -4.03 -6.47
C ASP A 43 -1.68 -3.35 -7.40
N GLN A 44 -1.47 -3.50 -8.70
CA GLN A 44 -2.46 -3.18 -9.72
C GLN A 44 -3.22 -4.44 -10.12
N PHE A 45 -4.53 -4.47 -9.85
CA PHE A 45 -5.40 -5.58 -10.23
C PHE A 45 -5.95 -5.39 -11.65
N SER A 46 -5.90 -6.47 -12.42
CA SER A 46 -6.56 -6.63 -13.72
C SER A 46 -7.82 -7.47 -13.58
N PRO A 47 -8.75 -7.43 -14.55
CA PRO A 47 -9.95 -8.26 -14.52
C PRO A 47 -9.64 -9.76 -14.36
N GLY A 48 -10.58 -10.48 -13.74
CA GLY A 48 -10.53 -11.93 -13.57
C GLY A 48 -10.09 -12.42 -12.18
N ASN A 49 -10.05 -11.54 -11.18
CA ASN A 49 -9.81 -11.92 -9.79
C ASN A 49 -10.97 -12.76 -9.26
N THR A 50 -10.66 -13.87 -8.59
CA THR A 50 -11.67 -14.77 -8.04
C THR A 50 -11.28 -15.32 -6.67
N MET A 51 -12.30 -15.53 -5.84
CA MET A 51 -12.22 -16.31 -4.61
C MET A 51 -13.14 -17.52 -4.77
N THR A 52 -12.62 -18.72 -4.51
CA THR A 52 -13.42 -19.94 -4.41
C THR A 52 -13.59 -20.27 -2.94
N LEU A 53 -14.73 -19.83 -2.39
CA LEU A 53 -15.11 -20.14 -1.01
C LEU A 53 -15.53 -21.61 -0.92
N ARG A 54 -14.84 -22.37 -0.06
CA ARG A 54 -15.20 -23.75 0.31
C ARG A 54 -15.85 -23.73 1.67
N TYR A 55 -17.07 -24.24 1.78
CA TYR A 55 -17.84 -24.18 3.01
C TYR A 55 -18.68 -25.43 3.27
N SER A 56 -19.21 -25.57 4.48
CA SER A 56 -20.13 -26.65 4.88
C SER A 56 -21.16 -26.11 5.85
N TYR A 57 -22.32 -26.74 5.91
CA TYR A 57 -23.41 -26.29 6.78
C TYR A 57 -24.29 -27.44 7.25
N GLY A 58 -24.92 -27.26 8.40
CA GLY A 58 -25.68 -28.30 9.08
C GLY A 58 -27.09 -28.57 8.51
N PRO A 59 -27.70 -29.72 8.83
CA PRO A 59 -29.02 -30.16 8.36
C PRO A 59 -30.23 -29.44 9.00
N GLN A 60 -30.02 -28.52 9.95
CA GLN A 60 -31.11 -27.85 10.68
C GLN A 60 -31.54 -26.51 10.04
N ILE A 61 -31.00 -26.18 8.87
CA ILE A 61 -31.29 -24.93 8.16
C ILE A 61 -32.56 -25.04 7.32
N ASN A 62 -33.21 -23.91 7.06
CA ASN A 62 -34.26 -23.75 6.08
C ASN A 62 -33.64 -23.37 4.73
N PRO A 63 -33.64 -24.25 3.71
CA PRO A 63 -32.94 -23.99 2.46
C PRO A 63 -33.58 -22.91 1.58
N LEU A 64 -34.82 -22.51 1.88
CA LEU A 64 -35.53 -21.47 1.13
C LEU A 64 -35.06 -20.06 1.54
N THR A 65 -34.63 -19.90 2.78
CA THR A 65 -34.30 -18.59 3.35
C THR A 65 -32.87 -18.49 3.86
N SER A 66 -32.15 -19.62 3.96
CA SER A 66 -30.73 -19.62 4.35
C SER A 66 -29.80 -19.43 3.16
N LEU A 67 -28.76 -18.63 3.35
CA LEU A 67 -27.77 -18.33 2.31
C LEU A 67 -26.38 -18.08 2.90
N VAL A 68 -25.39 -18.14 2.03
CA VAL A 68 -24.06 -17.57 2.25
C VAL A 68 -23.90 -16.34 1.36
N GLU A 69 -23.37 -15.28 1.92
CA GLU A 69 -23.06 -14.01 1.29
C GLU A 69 -21.57 -13.70 1.46
N VAL A 70 -20.97 -13.10 0.44
CA VAL A 70 -19.60 -12.59 0.48
C VAL A 70 -19.64 -11.12 0.15
N GLU A 71 -19.02 -10.33 1.01
CA GLU A 71 -18.92 -8.88 0.92
C GLU A 71 -17.46 -8.45 0.79
N LEU A 72 -17.23 -7.40 0.01
CA LEU A 72 -15.96 -6.68 -0.09
C LEU A 72 -16.22 -5.24 0.33
N ASP A 73 -15.61 -4.80 1.44
CA ASP A 73 -15.79 -3.45 1.99
C ASP A 73 -17.26 -3.06 2.20
N ASN A 74 -18.04 -3.97 2.79
CA ASN A 74 -19.49 -3.86 3.05
C ASN A 74 -20.38 -3.85 1.79
N VAL A 75 -19.83 -4.19 0.62
CA VAL A 75 -20.60 -4.36 -0.62
C VAL A 75 -20.71 -5.84 -0.95
N VAL A 76 -21.94 -6.35 -1.07
CA VAL A 76 -22.19 -7.76 -1.45
C VAL A 76 -21.70 -8.00 -2.87
N VAL A 77 -20.72 -8.89 -3.02
CA VAL A 77 -20.12 -9.26 -4.32
C VAL A 77 -20.64 -10.61 -4.83
N ALA A 78 -21.11 -11.48 -3.93
CA ALA A 78 -21.73 -12.76 -4.30
C ALA A 78 -22.63 -13.28 -3.19
N GLY A 79 -23.59 -14.13 -3.57
CA GLY A 79 -24.40 -14.89 -2.63
C GLY A 79 -24.90 -16.20 -3.24
N LYS A 80 -25.10 -17.21 -2.40
CA LYS A 80 -25.64 -18.51 -2.81
C LYS A 80 -26.57 -19.06 -1.74
N ARG A 81 -27.77 -19.49 -2.14
CA ARG A 81 -28.71 -20.19 -1.27
C ARG A 81 -28.14 -21.53 -0.82
N LEU A 82 -28.40 -21.91 0.43
CA LEU A 82 -28.06 -23.22 0.96
C LEU A 82 -29.19 -24.18 0.59
N THR A 83 -29.02 -25.07 -0.40
CA THR A 83 -30.16 -25.75 -1.04
C THR A 83 -30.51 -27.11 -0.41
N SER A 84 -29.56 -27.80 0.20
CA SER A 84 -29.76 -29.13 0.78
C SER A 84 -30.34 -29.08 2.19
N ILE A 85 -31.41 -29.87 2.42
CA ILE A 85 -32.05 -30.06 3.74
C ILE A 85 -31.19 -30.95 4.65
N SER A 86 -30.37 -31.85 4.10
CA SER A 86 -29.47 -32.72 4.88
C SER A 86 -28.15 -32.04 5.25
N GLY A 87 -28.03 -30.73 5.00
CA GLY A 87 -26.76 -30.00 5.10
C GLY A 87 -25.94 -30.13 3.82
N GLY A 88 -24.85 -29.38 3.76
CA GLY A 88 -23.90 -29.39 2.66
C GLY A 88 -22.50 -29.70 3.17
N ASN A 89 -21.80 -30.60 2.49
CA ASN A 89 -20.42 -30.94 2.80
C ASN A 89 -19.49 -30.47 1.68
N ARG A 90 -18.50 -29.65 2.02
CA ARG A 90 -17.52 -29.02 1.13
C ARG A 90 -18.11 -28.39 -0.14
N GLU A 91 -19.22 -27.69 0.03
CA GLU A 91 -19.84 -26.88 -1.00
C GLU A 91 -18.92 -25.75 -1.47
N THR A 92 -19.11 -25.31 -2.71
CA THR A 92 -18.30 -24.25 -3.30
C THR A 92 -19.15 -23.07 -3.78
N LEU A 93 -18.65 -21.86 -3.55
CA LEU A 93 -19.12 -20.61 -4.13
C LEU A 93 -17.94 -19.89 -4.78
N LYS A 94 -18.00 -19.71 -6.11
CA LYS A 94 -17.04 -18.90 -6.84
C LYS A 94 -17.50 -17.44 -6.83
N VAL A 95 -16.66 -16.57 -6.32
CA VAL A 95 -16.88 -15.13 -6.16
C VAL A 95 -15.92 -14.41 -7.10
N THR A 96 -16.43 -13.49 -7.90
CA THR A 96 -15.59 -12.55 -8.66
C THR A 96 -15.28 -11.35 -7.76
N LEU A 97 -14.01 -10.98 -7.66
CA LEU A 97 -13.58 -9.81 -6.90
C LEU A 97 -13.35 -8.64 -7.88
N PRO A 98 -14.13 -7.56 -7.80
CA PRO A 98 -13.96 -6.40 -8.69
C PRO A 98 -12.59 -5.74 -8.48
N GLU A 99 -11.81 -5.58 -9.54
CA GLU A 99 -10.45 -5.04 -9.48
C GLU A 99 -10.38 -3.60 -8.93
N ASP A 100 -11.39 -2.78 -9.20
CA ASP A 100 -11.50 -1.37 -8.76
C ASP A 100 -11.82 -1.22 -7.27
N ARG A 101 -12.24 -2.32 -6.63
CA ARG A 101 -12.63 -2.34 -5.21
C ARG A 101 -11.57 -2.91 -4.29
N ILE A 102 -10.54 -3.59 -4.83
CA ILE A 102 -9.47 -4.16 -4.02
C ILE A 102 -8.48 -3.04 -3.67
N LYS A 103 -8.44 -2.67 -2.38
CA LYS A 103 -7.59 -1.62 -1.82
C LYS A 103 -6.67 -2.18 -0.73
N PRO A 104 -5.61 -1.44 -0.34
CA PRO A 104 -4.72 -1.87 0.74
C PRO A 104 -5.40 -2.09 2.11
N ASN A 105 -6.54 -1.45 2.34
CA ASN A 105 -7.35 -1.59 3.54
C ASN A 105 -8.61 -2.44 3.35
N SER A 106 -8.74 -3.14 2.23
CA SER A 106 -9.95 -3.92 1.94
C SER A 106 -10.14 -5.10 2.89
N ARG A 107 -11.40 -5.41 3.17
CA ARG A 107 -11.85 -6.52 4.01
C ARG A 107 -12.85 -7.36 3.25
N ILE A 108 -12.66 -8.68 3.30
CA ILE A 108 -13.66 -9.63 2.80
C ILE A 108 -14.44 -10.16 4.01
N GLN A 109 -15.76 -10.07 3.97
CA GLN A 109 -16.64 -10.62 4.99
C GLN A 109 -17.46 -11.76 4.40
N VAL A 110 -17.50 -12.88 5.11
CA VAL A 110 -18.36 -14.01 4.75
C VAL A 110 -19.48 -14.14 5.77
N ASN A 111 -20.71 -14.00 5.29
CA ASN A 111 -21.93 -13.95 6.09
C ASN A 111 -22.77 -15.19 5.83
N PHE A 112 -23.00 -16.00 6.87
CA PHE A 112 -24.00 -17.06 6.84
C PHE A 112 -25.29 -16.55 7.45
N ARG A 113 -26.32 -16.35 6.63
CA ARG A 113 -27.67 -16.09 7.11
C ARG A 113 -28.38 -17.41 7.27
N LEU A 114 -28.41 -17.92 8.50
CA LEU A 114 -28.95 -19.25 8.81
C LEU A 114 -30.32 -19.14 9.45
N ASP A 115 -31.32 -19.66 8.77
CA ASP A 115 -32.66 -19.77 9.33
C ASP A 115 -32.93 -21.19 9.79
N PRO A 116 -33.50 -21.40 10.98
CA PRO A 116 -33.86 -22.74 11.43
C PRO A 116 -35.03 -23.29 10.61
N ARG A 117 -34.98 -24.59 10.33
CA ARG A 117 -36.03 -25.31 9.58
C ARG A 117 -37.39 -25.25 10.26
N GLU A 118 -37.44 -25.36 11.59
CA GLU A 118 -38.66 -25.23 12.39
C GLU A 118 -38.59 -23.97 13.28
N ARG A 119 -39.28 -22.89 12.88
CA ARG A 119 -39.53 -21.73 13.75
C ARG A 119 -40.81 -21.99 14.56
N ARG A 120 -40.71 -22.65 15.72
CA ARG A 120 -41.89 -22.79 16.60
C ARG A 120 -42.12 -21.47 17.34
N SER A 121 -43.32 -20.91 17.20
CA SER A 121 -43.71 -19.56 17.63
C SER A 121 -43.52 -19.24 19.12
N CYS A 122 -43.20 -20.22 19.97
CA CYS A 122 -43.03 -20.05 21.42
C CYS A 122 -41.93 -20.95 22.05
N SER A 123 -41.07 -21.61 21.27
CA SER A 123 -39.96 -22.40 21.84
C SER A 123 -38.66 -21.61 21.82
N ARG A 124 -37.81 -21.77 22.84
CA ARG A 124 -36.40 -21.37 22.77
C ARG A 124 -35.79 -22.07 21.55
N VAL A 125 -35.63 -21.35 20.44
CA VAL A 125 -34.87 -21.84 19.29
C VAL A 125 -33.46 -22.04 19.80
N THR A 126 -33.01 -23.29 19.93
CA THR A 126 -31.60 -23.59 20.14
C THR A 126 -30.88 -23.39 18.82
N ASP A 127 -30.60 -22.14 18.52
CA ASP A 127 -29.88 -21.67 17.33
C ASP A 127 -28.45 -22.24 17.25
N GLN A 128 -27.89 -22.72 18.37
CA GLN A 128 -26.60 -23.43 18.41
C GLN A 128 -26.51 -24.67 17.49
N GLN A 129 -27.65 -25.24 17.10
CA GLN A 129 -27.70 -26.35 16.14
C GLN A 129 -27.49 -25.89 14.69
N LEU A 130 -27.70 -24.61 14.41
CA LEU A 130 -27.34 -23.98 13.13
C LEU A 130 -25.84 -23.74 13.15
N TRP A 131 -25.16 -24.25 12.15
CA TRP A 131 -23.73 -24.04 12.01
C TRP A 131 -23.34 -23.98 10.55
N SER A 132 -22.27 -23.26 10.28
CA SER A 132 -21.59 -23.27 8.99
C SER A 132 -20.09 -23.17 9.23
N THR A 133 -19.32 -23.82 8.38
CA THR A 133 -17.85 -23.85 8.47
C THR A 133 -17.27 -23.36 7.16
N ILE A 134 -16.30 -22.45 7.25
CA ILE A 134 -15.44 -22.06 6.13
C ILE A 134 -14.17 -22.87 6.23
N HIS A 135 -13.77 -23.50 5.13
CA HIS A 135 -12.58 -24.35 5.08
C HIS A 135 -11.34 -23.54 4.72
N ALA A 136 -10.23 -23.85 5.39
CA ALA A 136 -8.92 -23.20 5.24
C ALA A 136 -8.33 -23.37 3.83
N ASP A 137 -8.81 -24.33 3.05
CA ASP A 137 -8.42 -24.56 1.66
C ASP A 137 -9.29 -23.81 0.63
N SER A 138 -10.08 -22.83 1.08
CA SER A 138 -10.67 -21.82 0.18
C SER A 138 -9.57 -21.12 -0.61
N GLU A 139 -9.76 -20.93 -1.91
CA GLU A 139 -8.70 -20.50 -2.83
C GLU A 139 -8.91 -19.06 -3.31
N PHE A 140 -7.83 -18.30 -3.43
CA PHE A 140 -7.79 -17.00 -4.08
C PHE A 140 -6.95 -17.10 -5.34
N LYS A 141 -7.45 -16.51 -6.43
CA LYS A 141 -6.73 -16.37 -7.70
C LYS A 141 -6.87 -14.93 -8.16
N LEU A 142 -5.80 -14.17 -7.99
CA LEU A 142 -5.72 -12.74 -8.28
C LEU A 142 -4.90 -12.53 -9.56
N ASN A 143 -5.34 -11.61 -10.39
CA ASN A 143 -4.63 -11.15 -11.57
C ASN A 143 -4.03 -9.78 -11.25
N ARG A 144 -2.87 -9.76 -10.60
CA ARG A 144 -2.20 -8.51 -10.18
C ARG A 144 -0.79 -8.40 -10.72
N GLN A 145 -0.33 -7.17 -10.85
CA GLN A 145 1.04 -6.79 -11.18
C GLN A 145 1.48 -5.70 -10.22
N GLN A 146 2.75 -5.72 -9.80
CA GLN A 146 3.29 -4.65 -8.97
C GLN A 146 3.68 -3.46 -9.86
N VAL A 147 2.82 -2.44 -9.84
CA VAL A 147 2.97 -1.22 -10.62
C VAL A 147 2.52 -0.05 -9.74
N VAL A 148 3.46 0.84 -9.45
CA VAL A 148 3.18 2.06 -8.69
C VAL A 148 3.60 3.29 -9.47
N ARG A 149 2.91 4.40 -9.25
CA ARG A 149 3.30 5.72 -9.73
C ARG A 149 3.79 6.53 -8.55
N LEU A 150 5.03 7.02 -8.64
CA LEU A 150 5.67 7.83 -7.61
C LEU A 150 6.29 9.09 -8.26
N PRO A 151 6.36 10.23 -7.56
CA PRO A 151 5.90 10.43 -6.18
C PRO A 151 4.38 10.61 -6.05
N ASP A 152 3.85 10.14 -4.92
CA ASP A 152 2.45 10.24 -4.51
C ASP A 152 2.35 10.04 -2.97
N LEU A 153 2.02 11.11 -2.24
CA LEU A 153 1.85 11.12 -0.80
C LEU A 153 0.58 10.38 -0.34
N GLU A 154 -0.39 10.14 -1.23
CA GLU A 154 -1.54 9.30 -0.90
C GLU A 154 -1.10 7.87 -0.53
N LEU A 155 -0.04 7.36 -1.18
CA LEU A 155 0.51 6.03 -0.89
C LEU A 155 1.13 5.93 0.50
N LEU A 156 1.56 7.05 1.09
CA LEU A 156 2.07 7.09 2.46
C LEU A 156 0.98 6.72 3.46
N ARG A 157 -0.30 6.93 3.14
CA ARG A 157 -1.46 6.52 3.96
C ARG A 157 -1.46 5.02 4.25
N ALA A 158 -0.92 4.22 3.32
CA ALA A 158 -0.73 2.78 3.46
C ALA A 158 0.71 2.38 3.80
N GLY A 159 1.57 3.35 4.13
CA GLY A 159 2.98 3.18 4.47
C GLY A 159 3.90 2.98 3.28
N TYR A 160 3.43 3.08 2.03
CA TYR A 160 4.29 2.80 0.88
C TYR A 160 5.11 4.03 0.47
N PRO A 161 6.38 3.87 0.05
CA PRO A 161 7.18 2.64 0.09
C PRO A 161 7.92 2.41 1.41
N PHE A 162 7.82 3.34 2.38
CA PHE A 162 8.68 3.36 3.57
C PHE A 162 8.46 2.22 4.58
N ALA A 163 7.30 1.56 4.53
CA ALA A 163 6.92 0.39 5.33
C ALA A 163 6.86 -0.91 4.48
N ALA A 164 7.46 -0.88 3.29
CA ALA A 164 7.56 -2.01 2.37
C ALA A 164 9.04 -2.29 2.05
N PRO A 165 9.67 -3.34 2.63
CA PRO A 165 9.05 -4.43 3.40
C PRO A 165 8.68 -4.02 4.83
N GLN A 166 7.84 -4.85 5.45
CA GLN A 166 7.28 -4.61 6.79
C GLN A 166 8.32 -4.50 7.89
N ASP A 167 9.54 -5.04 7.72
CA ASP A 167 10.63 -4.89 8.69
C ASP A 167 11.37 -3.54 8.56
N LEU A 168 10.91 -2.64 7.68
CA LEU A 168 11.46 -1.31 7.41
C LEU A 168 12.90 -1.31 6.86
N SER A 169 13.41 -2.47 6.44
CA SER A 169 14.82 -2.63 6.04
C SER A 169 15.23 -1.86 4.78
N SER A 170 14.27 -1.48 3.94
CA SER A 170 14.51 -0.65 2.76
C SER A 170 14.41 0.85 3.05
N THR A 171 14.28 1.25 4.31
CA THR A 171 14.09 2.65 4.72
C THR A 171 15.21 3.07 5.66
N ALA A 172 15.66 4.31 5.52
CA ALA A 172 16.52 4.97 6.48
C ALA A 172 16.05 6.41 6.72
N ILE A 173 16.32 6.93 7.92
CA ILE A 173 16.02 8.31 8.28
C ILE A 173 17.32 9.10 8.35
N ALA A 174 17.34 10.28 7.74
CA ALA A 174 18.45 11.22 7.79
C ALA A 174 18.05 12.45 8.61
N LEU A 175 18.91 12.81 9.57
CA LEU A 175 18.78 13.99 10.44
C LEU A 175 19.92 14.98 10.20
N PRO A 176 19.76 16.25 10.60
CA PRO A 176 20.84 17.23 10.59
C PRO A 176 22.06 16.76 11.40
N GLU A 177 23.21 17.40 11.20
CA GLU A 177 24.41 17.10 11.99
C GLU A 177 24.20 17.29 13.49
N ASN A 178 23.46 18.34 13.85
CA ASN A 178 23.11 18.70 15.22
C ASN A 178 21.58 18.80 15.31
N PRO A 179 20.88 17.66 15.43
CA PRO A 179 19.41 17.66 15.40
C PRO A 179 18.85 18.44 16.59
N THR A 180 17.83 19.25 16.33
CA THR A 180 17.10 20.00 17.35
C THR A 180 16.10 19.11 18.07
N GLN A 181 15.45 19.64 19.12
CA GLN A 181 14.39 18.92 19.80
C GLN A 181 13.22 18.58 18.86
N SER A 182 12.86 19.50 17.95
CA SER A 182 11.75 19.26 17.02
C SER A 182 12.10 18.19 15.98
N ASP A 183 13.36 18.15 15.51
CA ASP A 183 13.84 17.08 14.62
C ASP A 183 13.67 15.70 15.27
N LEU A 184 14.05 15.59 16.55
CA LEU A 184 13.95 14.33 17.30
C LEU A 184 12.49 13.95 17.60
N LEU A 185 11.63 14.91 17.92
CA LEU A 185 10.20 14.64 18.12
C LEU A 185 9.53 14.20 16.81
N LEU A 186 9.88 14.81 15.69
CA LEU A 186 9.39 14.41 14.38
C LEU A 186 9.93 13.03 13.95
N LEU A 187 11.19 12.71 14.25
CA LEU A 187 11.74 11.35 14.07
C LEU A 187 10.90 10.31 14.83
N LEU A 188 10.56 10.59 16.09
CA LEU A 188 9.78 9.68 16.92
C LEU A 188 8.37 9.48 16.37
N GLU A 189 7.73 10.56 15.90
CA GLU A 189 6.40 10.49 15.27
C GLU A 189 6.41 9.65 13.99
N VAL A 190 7.37 9.90 13.10
CA VAL A 190 7.57 9.08 11.88
C VAL A 190 7.77 7.62 12.24
N SER A 191 8.60 7.35 13.26
CA SER A 191 8.89 6.00 13.72
C SER A 191 7.65 5.32 14.32
N GLU A 192 6.85 6.04 15.09
CA GLU A 192 5.58 5.53 15.64
C GLU A 192 4.62 5.16 14.50
N ARG A 193 4.41 6.06 13.53
CA ARG A 193 3.49 5.81 12.43
C ARG A 193 3.93 4.64 11.57
N LEU A 194 5.21 4.53 11.21
CA LEU A 194 5.74 3.36 10.50
C LEU A 194 5.62 2.08 11.36
N GLY A 195 5.83 2.19 12.67
CA GLY A 195 5.67 1.11 13.63
C GLY A 195 4.23 0.58 13.71
N ARG A 196 3.22 1.46 13.70
CA ARG A 196 1.79 1.07 13.65
C ARG A 196 1.43 0.28 12.38
N LEU A 197 2.15 0.53 11.29
CA LEU A 197 1.96 -0.14 10.00
C LEU A 197 2.76 -1.44 9.87
N SER A 198 3.85 -1.58 10.62
CA SER A 198 4.69 -2.77 10.63
C SER A 198 4.05 -3.91 11.42
N ARG A 199 3.97 -5.10 10.80
CA ARG A 199 3.66 -6.36 11.50
C ARG A 199 4.89 -7.27 11.64
N ALA A 200 6.09 -6.75 11.45
CA ALA A 200 7.31 -7.55 11.51
C ALA A 200 7.70 -7.87 12.96
N ALA A 201 8.28 -9.05 13.18
CA ALA A 201 8.79 -9.44 14.51
C ALA A 201 10.00 -8.60 14.97
N SER A 202 10.69 -7.96 14.03
CA SER A 202 11.84 -7.08 14.28
C SER A 202 11.85 -5.95 13.26
N VAL A 203 12.31 -4.77 13.68
CA VAL A 203 12.45 -3.58 12.83
C VAL A 203 13.93 -3.35 12.52
N LYS A 204 14.23 -3.01 11.26
CA LYS A 204 15.57 -2.70 10.73
C LYS A 204 15.63 -1.28 10.15
N LEU A 205 15.07 -0.33 10.90
CA LEU A 205 15.06 1.08 10.54
C LEU A 205 16.35 1.73 11.05
N ASP A 206 17.18 2.21 10.14
CA ASP A 206 18.43 2.90 10.48
C ASP A 206 18.23 4.42 10.48
N VAL A 207 18.87 5.10 11.42
CA VAL A 207 18.85 6.57 11.53
C VAL A 207 20.29 7.08 11.45
N TYR A 208 20.53 8.05 10.59
CA TYR A 208 21.83 8.64 10.33
C TYR A 208 21.79 10.15 10.51
N ARG A 209 22.90 10.72 10.98
CA ARG A 209 23.20 12.14 10.75
C ARG A 209 23.74 12.30 9.33
N ALA A 210 23.56 13.49 8.73
CA ALA A 210 23.92 13.77 7.33
C ALA A 210 25.32 13.24 6.93
N SER A 211 26.36 13.56 7.71
CA SER A 211 27.77 13.20 7.50
C SER A 211 28.09 11.72 7.73
N LYS A 212 27.16 10.99 8.36
CA LYS A 212 27.29 9.57 8.70
C LYS A 212 26.39 8.68 7.87
N LEU A 213 25.59 9.22 6.96
CA LEU A 213 24.80 8.44 6.01
C LEU A 213 25.75 7.80 4.97
N PRO A 214 25.92 6.46 4.96
CA PRO A 214 26.79 5.82 3.97
C PRO A 214 26.18 5.91 2.57
N VAL A 215 27.02 6.12 1.56
CA VAL A 215 26.62 6.19 0.14
C VAL A 215 25.82 4.95 -0.28
N GLU A 216 26.24 3.76 0.16
CA GLU A 216 25.51 2.52 -0.11
C GLU A 216 24.07 2.55 0.41
N GLN A 217 23.84 3.07 1.63
CA GLN A 217 22.49 3.14 2.21
C GLN A 217 21.65 4.22 1.53
N ARG A 218 22.27 5.37 1.22
CA ARG A 218 21.65 6.46 0.46
C ARG A 218 21.14 6.01 -0.91
N ASP A 219 21.93 5.20 -1.61
CA ASP A 219 21.63 4.78 -2.97
C ASP A 219 20.70 3.54 -3.00
N SER A 220 20.72 2.71 -1.95
CA SER A 220 19.95 1.45 -1.91
C SER A 220 18.63 1.52 -1.16
N ARG A 221 18.36 2.55 -0.35
CA ARG A 221 17.14 2.68 0.48
C ARG A 221 16.26 3.87 0.08
N HIS A 222 15.00 3.81 0.48
CA HIS A 222 14.14 4.99 0.58
C HIS A 222 14.58 5.83 1.78
N ILE A 223 14.63 7.15 1.61
CA ILE A 223 15.16 8.06 2.64
C ILE A 223 14.05 8.96 3.15
N ILE A 224 13.89 9.06 4.47
CA ILE A 224 13.08 10.11 5.10
C ILE A 224 14.07 11.11 5.67
N ALA A 225 14.05 12.34 5.18
CA ALA A 225 14.95 13.40 5.58
C ALA A 225 14.19 14.45 6.39
N ILE A 226 14.65 14.71 7.61
CA ILE A 226 14.02 15.64 8.56
C ILE A 226 14.98 16.80 8.80
N GLY A 227 14.46 18.02 8.85
CA GLY A 227 15.23 19.18 9.29
C GLY A 227 14.63 20.50 8.83
N THR A 228 14.94 21.59 9.53
CA THR A 228 14.67 22.93 8.99
C THR A 228 15.51 23.19 7.72
N GLU A 229 15.06 24.07 6.83
CA GLU A 229 15.77 24.41 5.58
C GLU A 229 17.25 24.73 5.84
N SER A 230 17.53 25.54 6.88
CA SER A 230 18.88 25.99 7.22
C SER A 230 19.85 24.88 7.64
N GLN A 231 19.34 23.74 8.10
CA GLN A 231 20.12 22.61 8.61
C GLN A 231 19.73 21.28 7.94
N PHE A 232 19.05 21.34 6.79
CA PHE A 232 18.50 20.15 6.15
C PHE A 232 19.61 19.18 5.75
N PRO A 233 19.48 17.86 6.03
CA PRO A 233 20.60 16.93 5.90
C PRO A 233 20.98 16.57 4.46
N LEU A 234 20.11 16.80 3.47
CA LEU A 234 20.30 16.40 2.08
C LEU A 234 19.88 17.55 1.14
N SER A 235 20.79 18.47 0.84
CA SER A 235 20.48 19.69 0.06
C SER A 235 20.02 19.37 -1.37
N GLU A 236 20.45 18.23 -1.92
CA GLU A 236 20.09 17.77 -3.25
C GLU A 236 18.56 17.60 -3.43
N ALA A 237 17.82 17.46 -2.32
CA ALA A 237 16.36 17.44 -2.32
C ALA A 237 15.74 18.74 -2.86
N PHE A 238 16.47 19.85 -2.82
CA PHE A 238 16.02 21.17 -3.28
C PHE A 238 16.73 21.64 -4.57
N GLU A 239 17.70 20.87 -5.08
CA GLU A 239 18.53 21.27 -6.23
C GLU A 239 18.00 20.77 -7.59
N GLN A 240 17.18 19.71 -7.61
CA GLN A 240 16.68 19.15 -8.88
C GLN A 240 15.52 19.98 -9.47
N GLY A 241 15.87 20.87 -10.40
CA GLY A 241 15.36 20.91 -11.80
C GLY A 241 13.88 21.13 -12.11
N ASP A 242 12.95 20.96 -11.17
CA ASP A 242 11.49 21.02 -11.42
C ASP A 242 10.89 22.41 -11.10
N GLY A 243 11.72 23.46 -11.08
CA GLY A 243 11.26 24.84 -10.83
C GLY A 243 10.90 25.14 -9.37
N PHE A 244 11.35 24.31 -8.43
CA PHE A 244 11.12 24.47 -7.00
C PHE A 244 12.40 24.88 -6.28
N ALA A 245 12.59 26.18 -6.05
CA ALA A 245 13.40 26.64 -4.94
C ALA A 245 12.46 26.87 -3.75
N LEU A 246 12.82 26.40 -2.54
CA LEU A 246 12.06 26.77 -1.32
C LEU A 246 11.86 28.29 -1.24
N ARG A 247 12.87 29.07 -1.67
CA ARG A 247 12.77 30.52 -1.86
C ARG A 247 11.58 30.96 -2.71
N ASP A 248 11.24 30.28 -3.81
CA ASP A 248 10.12 30.66 -4.71
C ASP A 248 8.73 30.30 -4.14
N LEU A 249 8.63 29.27 -3.28
CA LEU A 249 7.40 29.01 -2.52
C LEU A 249 7.12 30.10 -1.49
N PHE A 250 8.16 30.52 -0.77
CA PHE A 250 8.05 31.52 0.29
C PHE A 250 8.12 32.96 -0.24
N SER A 251 8.52 33.14 -1.50
CA SER A 251 8.38 34.38 -2.26
C SER A 251 7.40 34.21 -3.42
N ARG A 252 6.13 33.87 -3.16
CA ARG A 252 5.10 33.85 -4.21
C ARG A 252 4.89 35.26 -4.81
N HIS A 253 5.55 35.54 -5.93
CA HIS A 253 5.14 36.56 -6.89
C HIS A 253 4.31 35.90 -8.00
N TRP A 254 3.03 36.27 -8.10
CA TRP A 254 2.15 35.87 -9.22
C TRP A 254 1.37 37.08 -9.75
N GLY A 255 1.81 37.64 -10.88
CA GLY A 255 1.12 38.74 -11.58
C GLY A 255 1.05 40.10 -10.84
N GLN A 256 0.37 41.09 -11.46
CA GLN A 256 0.22 42.49 -10.98
C GLN A 256 -0.63 42.67 -9.71
N LYS A 257 -0.84 41.63 -8.90
CA LYS A 257 -1.48 41.76 -7.59
C LYS A 257 -0.56 41.15 -6.53
N GLN A 258 -0.01 42.02 -5.68
CA GLN A 258 0.66 41.63 -4.44
C GLN A 258 -0.28 40.74 -3.63
N ILE A 259 0.16 39.51 -3.35
CA ILE A 259 -0.48 38.58 -2.43
C ILE A 259 0.34 38.63 -1.14
N GLN A 260 -0.33 38.84 -0.01
CA GLN A 260 0.26 38.81 1.33
C GLN A 260 1.09 37.54 1.50
N THR A 261 2.33 37.69 1.97
CA THR A 261 3.17 36.59 2.45
C THR A 261 2.41 35.88 3.58
N LEU A 262 1.90 34.68 3.30
CA LEU A 262 1.51 33.74 4.36
C LEU A 262 2.76 33.40 5.19
N PRO A 263 2.61 33.15 6.50
CA PRO A 263 3.67 33.36 7.49
C PRO A 263 4.86 32.43 7.30
N ASP A 264 6.04 32.85 7.75
CA ASP A 264 7.33 32.14 7.76
C ASP A 264 7.34 30.81 8.58
N GLN A 265 6.17 30.22 8.83
CA GLN A 265 5.94 29.12 9.77
C GLN A 265 5.23 27.92 9.15
N GLU A 266 5.11 27.83 7.82
CA GLU A 266 4.53 26.66 7.16
C GLU A 266 5.46 25.43 7.27
N GLY A 267 4.84 24.27 7.50
CA GLY A 267 5.47 22.96 7.40
C GLY A 267 5.39 22.41 5.97
N LEU A 268 6.43 21.69 5.55
CA LEU A 268 6.53 21.05 4.23
C LEU A 268 6.68 19.53 4.37
N VAL A 269 5.80 18.81 3.68
CA VAL A 269 5.91 17.37 3.45
C VAL A 269 5.96 17.15 1.95
N ARG A 270 7.08 16.62 1.42
CA ARG A 270 7.24 16.41 -0.01
C ARG A 270 7.86 15.05 -0.30
N GLN A 271 7.32 14.34 -1.28
CA GLN A 271 7.94 13.14 -1.81
C GLN A 271 8.57 13.42 -3.17
N ILE A 272 9.81 12.99 -3.34
CA ILE A 272 10.54 13.10 -4.61
C ILE A 272 11.16 11.75 -4.98
N ILE A 273 11.48 11.58 -6.27
CA ILE A 273 12.39 10.50 -6.68
C ILE A 273 13.77 10.80 -6.10
N SER A 274 14.45 9.78 -5.56
CA SER A 274 15.79 9.96 -4.99
C SER A 274 16.74 10.53 -6.04
N PRO A 275 17.49 11.61 -5.73
CA PRO A 275 18.46 12.19 -6.66
C PRO A 275 19.54 11.21 -7.12
N TRP A 276 19.80 10.16 -6.33
CA TRP A 276 20.88 9.19 -6.57
C TRP A 276 20.39 7.87 -7.17
N ASN A 277 19.12 7.50 -6.98
CA ASN A 277 18.57 6.26 -7.52
C ASN A 277 17.11 6.43 -7.97
N PRO A 278 16.80 6.29 -9.28
CA PRO A 278 15.45 6.49 -9.79
C PRO A 278 14.44 5.42 -9.33
N GLU A 279 14.88 4.30 -8.76
CA GLU A 279 14.01 3.27 -8.17
C GLU A 279 13.71 3.52 -6.68
N ARG A 280 14.30 4.58 -6.08
CA ARG A 280 14.07 4.98 -4.70
C ARG A 280 13.39 6.34 -4.63
N VAL A 281 12.80 6.63 -3.46
CA VAL A 281 12.15 7.91 -3.18
C VAL A 281 12.70 8.49 -1.89
N MET A 282 12.63 9.81 -1.80
CA MET A 282 12.92 10.56 -0.61
C MET A 282 11.65 11.26 -0.12
N LEU A 283 11.36 11.17 1.18
CA LEU A 283 10.36 11.99 1.85
C LEU A 283 11.08 13.12 2.59
N VAL A 284 10.82 14.34 2.18
CA VAL A 284 11.33 15.59 2.74
C VAL A 284 10.31 16.08 3.76
N LEU A 285 10.72 16.15 5.02
CA LEU A 285 9.96 16.71 6.13
C LEU A 285 10.72 17.93 6.63
N SER A 286 10.28 19.12 6.22
CA SER A 286 11.05 20.35 6.40
C SER A 286 10.18 21.56 6.71
N ALA A 287 10.80 22.66 7.12
CA ALA A 287 10.17 23.95 7.38
C ALA A 287 11.24 25.05 7.46
N GLN A 288 10.86 26.32 7.35
CA GLN A 288 11.78 27.43 7.64
C GLN A 288 12.08 27.56 9.14
N THR A 289 11.11 27.21 9.99
CA THR A 289 11.18 27.39 11.44
C THR A 289 10.81 26.11 12.18
N GLU A 290 11.21 26.03 13.44
CA GLU A 290 10.85 24.94 14.36
C GLU A 290 9.33 24.80 14.53
N VAL A 291 8.59 25.92 14.46
CA VAL A 291 7.12 25.93 14.53
C VAL A 291 6.52 25.21 13.31
N GLY A 292 7.01 25.49 12.11
CA GLY A 292 6.55 24.76 10.91
C GLY A 292 6.89 23.27 10.98
N LEU A 293 8.04 22.91 11.56
CA LEU A 293 8.40 21.50 11.75
C LEU A 293 7.48 20.80 12.76
N GLN A 294 7.04 21.52 13.80
CA GLN A 294 6.01 21.04 14.71
C GLN A 294 4.68 20.79 13.97
N GLN A 295 4.28 21.67 13.05
CA GLN A 295 3.08 21.45 12.24
C GLN A 295 3.22 20.20 11.33
N VAL A 296 4.41 19.93 10.77
CA VAL A 296 4.66 18.67 10.06
C VAL A 296 4.47 17.46 10.97
N ARG A 297 4.96 17.53 12.21
CA ARG A 297 4.71 16.48 13.21
C ARG A 297 3.22 16.33 13.50
N ASP A 298 2.49 17.42 13.62
CA ASP A 298 1.06 17.40 13.91
C ASP A 298 0.24 16.83 12.72
N LEU A 299 0.65 17.11 11.47
CA LEU A 299 0.12 16.44 10.28
C LEU A 299 0.30 14.92 10.35
N LEU A 300 1.47 14.47 10.81
CA LEU A 300 1.77 13.05 10.92
C LEU A 300 1.13 12.41 12.16
N SER A 301 0.88 13.12 13.26
CA SER A 301 0.29 12.51 14.45
C SER A 301 -1.24 12.40 14.35
N GLN A 302 -1.88 13.37 13.73
CA GLN A 302 -3.33 13.44 13.66
C GLN A 302 -3.88 12.70 12.42
N ASP A 303 -4.60 11.60 12.64
CA ASP A 303 -5.10 10.75 11.56
C ASP A 303 -6.06 11.50 10.59
N ASN A 304 -6.86 12.45 11.09
CA ASN A 304 -7.72 13.29 10.26
C ASN A 304 -6.93 14.15 9.26
N LEU A 305 -5.73 14.64 9.59
CA LEU A 305 -4.86 15.37 8.67
C LEU A 305 -4.10 14.41 7.76
N PHE A 306 -3.50 13.37 8.34
CA PHE A 306 -2.68 12.41 7.60
C PHE A 306 -3.44 11.71 6.47
N PHE A 307 -4.71 11.35 6.68
CA PHE A 307 -5.53 10.70 5.65
C PHE A 307 -6.03 11.66 4.55
N GLN A 308 -5.69 12.95 4.61
CA GLN A 308 -5.94 13.91 3.54
C GLN A 308 -4.74 14.07 2.59
N LEU A 309 -3.59 13.43 2.85
CA LEU A 309 -2.37 13.57 2.03
C LEU A 309 -2.59 13.21 0.55
N GLU A 310 -2.37 14.14 -0.36
CA GLU A 310 -2.53 13.97 -1.81
C GLU A 310 -1.37 14.63 -2.57
N GLY A 311 -1.22 14.28 -3.84
CA GLY A 311 -0.20 14.85 -4.71
C GLY A 311 1.21 14.41 -4.30
N ASP A 312 2.23 15.20 -4.63
CA ASP A 312 3.62 14.93 -4.22
C ASP A 312 4.12 15.85 -3.11
N THR A 313 3.37 16.92 -2.81
CA THR A 313 3.77 17.97 -1.88
C THR A 313 2.57 18.49 -1.11
N VAL A 314 2.71 18.63 0.20
CA VAL A 314 1.74 19.27 1.09
C VAL A 314 2.42 20.36 1.90
N LEU A 315 1.81 21.53 1.93
CA LEU A 315 2.11 22.59 2.87
C LEU A 315 1.05 22.57 3.98
N ILE A 316 1.49 22.68 5.23
CA ILE A 316 0.60 22.79 6.39
C ILE A 316 0.87 24.09 7.13
N ALA A 317 -0.20 24.78 7.50
CA ALA A 317 -0.15 25.97 8.35
C ALA A 317 -1.20 25.87 9.46
N ALA A 318 -0.83 26.19 10.70
CA ALA A 318 -1.80 26.37 11.78
C ALA A 318 -2.58 27.68 11.58
N ASN A 319 -3.91 27.63 11.70
CA ASN A 319 -4.78 28.80 11.57
C ASN A 319 -4.85 29.62 12.86
N GLU A 320 -4.44 29.04 13.99
CA GLU A 320 -4.38 29.66 15.30
C GLU A 320 -3.12 29.24 16.08
N PRO A 321 -2.67 30.03 17.08
CA PRO A 321 -1.58 29.61 17.97
C PRO A 321 -2.01 28.45 18.87
N ASP A 322 -1.17 27.42 18.98
CA ASP A 322 -1.42 26.21 19.78
C ASP A 322 -2.75 25.49 19.40
N PRO A 323 -2.87 25.05 18.14
CA PRO A 323 -4.10 24.47 17.62
C PRO A 323 -4.56 23.24 18.40
N SER A 324 -5.86 23.19 18.72
CA SER A 324 -6.45 22.01 19.35
C SER A 324 -6.46 20.81 18.40
N PRO A 325 -6.03 19.61 18.84
CA PRO A 325 -6.09 18.40 18.01
C PRO A 325 -7.53 17.92 17.73
N TYR A 326 -8.52 18.53 18.37
CA TYR A 326 -9.94 18.22 18.19
C TYR A 326 -10.67 19.21 17.29
N ASP A 327 -10.02 20.31 16.86
CA ASP A 327 -10.61 21.24 15.91
C ASP A 327 -10.33 20.79 14.46
N PRO A 328 -11.36 20.45 13.67
CA PRO A 328 -11.16 20.06 12.27
C PRO A 328 -10.62 21.19 11.39
N ASN A 329 -10.73 22.45 11.82
CA ASN A 329 -10.28 23.64 11.07
C ASN A 329 -9.02 24.28 11.67
N ALA A 330 -8.35 23.62 12.61
CA ALA A 330 -7.12 24.12 13.22
C ALA A 330 -5.99 24.33 12.21
N TYR A 331 -6.01 23.61 11.09
CA TYR A 331 -4.96 23.61 10.07
C TYR A 331 -5.52 23.89 8.68
N SER A 332 -4.71 24.55 7.86
CA SER A 332 -4.89 24.62 6.41
C SER A 332 -3.85 23.73 5.73
N LEU A 333 -4.30 22.97 4.73
CA LEU A 333 -3.46 22.11 3.90
C LEU A 333 -3.52 22.60 2.46
N GLU A 334 -2.36 22.83 1.85
CA GLU A 334 -2.25 23.12 0.41
C GLU A 334 -1.54 21.96 -0.30
N PHE A 335 -2.23 21.34 -1.26
CA PHE A 335 -1.74 20.20 -2.03
C PHE A 335 -1.21 20.65 -3.38
N LEU A 336 -0.05 20.12 -3.76
CA LEU A 336 0.59 20.41 -5.03
C LEU A 336 1.02 19.09 -5.71
N GLN A 337 1.00 19.11 -7.04
CA GLN A 337 1.61 18.07 -7.88
C GLN A 337 2.66 18.76 -8.76
N GLN A 338 3.92 18.71 -8.35
CA GLN A 338 4.97 19.49 -8.98
C GLN A 338 5.82 18.67 -9.95
N SER A 339 5.98 17.37 -9.66
CA SER A 339 6.77 16.45 -10.46
C SER A 339 5.89 15.50 -11.28
N SER A 340 6.41 15.10 -12.44
CA SER A 340 5.79 14.07 -13.26
C SER A 340 5.94 12.71 -12.58
N GLN A 341 4.83 12.01 -12.34
CA GLN A 341 4.87 10.67 -11.79
C GLN A 341 5.59 9.70 -12.73
N ARG A 342 6.51 8.91 -12.16
CA ARG A 342 7.19 7.81 -12.83
C ARG A 342 6.59 6.49 -12.40
N GLN A 343 6.37 5.62 -13.37
CA GLN A 343 5.93 4.26 -13.11
C GLN A 343 7.14 3.43 -12.65
N LEU A 344 7.16 3.07 -11.36
CA LEU A 344 8.12 2.10 -10.83
C LEU A 344 7.45 0.73 -10.89
N ALA A 345 7.92 -0.10 -11.82
CA ALA A 345 7.54 -1.50 -11.88
C ALA A 345 8.67 -2.33 -11.26
N SER A 346 8.40 -3.01 -10.14
CA SER A 346 9.18 -4.14 -9.62
C SER A 346 8.97 -5.38 -10.52
N ALA A 347 9.00 -5.17 -11.83
CA ALA A 347 8.76 -6.20 -12.80
C ALA A 347 10.05 -7.01 -12.99
N ASN A 348 9.95 -8.33 -12.77
CA ASN A 348 10.87 -9.33 -13.34
C ASN A 348 11.19 -8.96 -14.80
N LEU A 349 12.42 -9.18 -15.25
CA LEU A 349 12.88 -8.78 -16.59
C LEU A 349 11.88 -9.20 -17.71
N SER A 350 11.23 -10.36 -17.54
CA SER A 350 10.21 -10.89 -18.44
C SER A 350 8.92 -10.07 -18.49
N SER A 351 8.43 -9.51 -17.38
CA SER A 351 7.25 -8.65 -17.37
C SER A 351 7.56 -7.24 -17.87
N ARG A 352 8.79 -6.73 -17.67
CA ARG A 352 9.27 -5.50 -18.34
C ARG A 352 9.27 -5.68 -19.86
N ILE A 353 9.81 -6.79 -20.35
CA ILE A 353 9.80 -7.13 -21.78
C ILE A 353 8.35 -7.28 -22.28
N ALA A 354 7.48 -8.00 -21.58
CA ALA A 354 6.08 -8.19 -21.99
C ALA A 354 5.25 -6.88 -21.98
N ALA A 355 5.56 -5.92 -21.11
CA ALA A 355 4.94 -4.60 -21.09
C ALA A 355 5.42 -3.74 -22.27
N VAL A 356 6.73 -3.72 -22.53
CA VAL A 356 7.31 -3.04 -23.71
C VAL A 356 6.79 -3.63 -25.01
N LEU A 357 6.69 -4.96 -25.11
CA LEU A 357 6.16 -5.63 -26.31
C LEU A 357 4.66 -5.38 -26.52
N ARG A 358 3.89 -5.15 -25.46
CA ARG A 358 2.47 -4.76 -25.55
C ARG A 358 2.29 -3.29 -25.96
N GLY A 359 3.11 -2.38 -25.44
CA GLY A 359 3.05 -0.96 -25.79
C GLY A 359 3.69 -0.62 -27.14
N ASN A 360 4.71 -1.36 -27.54
CA ASN A 360 5.53 -1.11 -28.72
C ASN A 360 5.63 -2.37 -29.60
N TRP A 361 4.49 -2.89 -30.05
CA TRP A 361 4.43 -4.11 -30.87
C TRP A 361 5.34 -4.06 -32.12
N PHE A 362 5.59 -2.86 -32.65
CA PHE A 362 6.46 -2.62 -33.81
C PHE A 362 7.95 -2.97 -33.55
N VAL A 363 8.38 -3.12 -32.29
CA VAL A 363 9.75 -3.50 -31.93
C VAL A 363 9.98 -5.01 -32.04
N LEU A 364 8.92 -5.82 -32.13
CA LEU A 364 9.01 -7.29 -32.25
C LEU A 364 9.77 -7.73 -33.50
N ALA A 365 9.44 -7.15 -34.66
CA ALA A 365 10.04 -7.53 -35.94
C ALA A 365 11.58 -7.31 -35.98
N PRO A 366 12.11 -6.11 -35.68
CA PRO A 366 13.56 -5.92 -35.64
C PRO A 366 14.23 -6.70 -34.50
N GLY A 367 13.55 -6.88 -33.36
CA GLY A 367 14.05 -7.69 -32.24
C GLY A 367 14.27 -9.16 -32.60
N ILE A 368 13.33 -9.78 -33.33
CA ILE A 368 13.45 -11.17 -33.80
C ILE A 368 14.63 -11.31 -34.78
N VAL A 369 14.81 -10.34 -35.69
CA VAL A 369 15.94 -10.35 -36.64
C VAL A 369 17.27 -10.27 -35.91
N ALA A 370 17.41 -9.35 -34.94
CA ALA A 370 18.61 -9.20 -34.15
C ALA A 370 18.92 -10.47 -33.32
N ALA A 371 17.91 -11.04 -32.65
CA ALA A 371 18.06 -12.27 -31.89
C ALA A 371 18.49 -13.45 -32.78
N SER A 372 17.93 -13.53 -34.00
CA SER A 372 18.30 -14.57 -34.97
C SER A 372 19.75 -14.42 -35.45
N LEU A 373 20.23 -13.19 -35.68
CA LEU A 373 21.63 -12.92 -36.04
C LEU A 373 22.60 -13.26 -34.91
N VAL A 374 22.23 -12.95 -33.65
CA VAL A 374 23.02 -13.33 -32.48
C VAL A 374 23.06 -14.86 -32.34
N LEU A 375 21.92 -15.53 -32.47
CA LEU A 375 21.86 -17.00 -32.40
C LEU A 375 22.70 -17.63 -33.51
N TYR A 376 22.62 -17.10 -34.73
CA TYR A 376 23.45 -17.52 -35.86
C TYR A 376 24.94 -17.32 -35.54
N GLY A 377 25.34 -16.17 -35.00
CA GLY A 377 26.73 -15.90 -34.60
C GLY A 377 27.23 -16.86 -33.51
N VAL A 378 26.41 -17.15 -32.49
CA VAL A 378 26.73 -18.11 -31.43
C VAL A 378 26.85 -19.53 -31.98
N ILE A 379 25.93 -19.95 -32.86
CA ILE A 379 25.98 -21.25 -33.53
C ILE A 379 27.25 -21.35 -34.39
N GLN A 380 27.61 -20.31 -35.15
CA GLN A 380 28.83 -20.29 -35.96
C GLN A 380 30.10 -20.36 -35.09
N LEU A 381 30.15 -19.65 -33.95
CA LEU A 381 31.24 -19.72 -32.99
C LEU A 381 31.36 -21.11 -32.35
N TYR A 382 30.23 -21.72 -32.01
CA TYR A 382 30.18 -23.06 -31.45
C TYR A 382 30.61 -24.12 -32.47
N LEU A 383 30.14 -24.01 -33.71
CA LEU A 383 30.57 -24.88 -34.81
C LEU A 383 32.06 -24.72 -35.13
N LYS A 384 32.59 -23.48 -35.17
CA LYS A 384 34.03 -23.23 -35.34
C LYS A 384 34.87 -23.89 -34.23
N ARG A 385 34.41 -23.83 -32.97
CA ARG A 385 35.07 -24.52 -31.85
C ARG A 385 35.04 -26.04 -31.97
N LEU A 386 33.97 -26.61 -32.55
CA LEU A 386 33.85 -28.06 -32.77
C LEU A 386 34.67 -28.55 -33.97
N THR A 387 34.85 -27.73 -35.01
CA THR A 387 35.57 -28.13 -36.23
C THR A 387 37.08 -27.89 -36.16
N GLY A 388 37.62 -27.39 -35.05
CA GLY A 388 39.07 -27.33 -34.81
C GLY A 388 39.86 -26.48 -35.83
N GLN A 389 39.24 -25.45 -36.38
CA GLN A 389 39.95 -24.44 -37.18
C GLN A 389 40.19 -23.22 -36.30
N GLU A 390 41.41 -23.14 -35.74
CA GLU A 390 41.96 -21.91 -35.15
C GLU A 390 42.08 -20.78 -36.19
#